data_AF-A0A260SAF3-F1
#
_entry.id   AF-A0A260SAF3-F1
#
_cell.length_a   1.000
_cell.length_b   1.000
_cell.length_c   1.000
_cell.angle_alpha   90.00
_cell.angle_beta   90.00
_cell.angle_gamma   90.00
#
_symmetry.space_group_name_H-M   'P 1'
#
loop_
_entity.id
_entity.type
_entity.pdbx_description
1 polymer ?
#
loop_
_entity_poly.entity_id
_entity_poly.type
_entity_poly.pdbx_seq_one_letter_code
_entity_poly.pdbx_strand_id
1 'polypeptide(L)'
;MSGRHRKPSTTGKTVAKVAVTGAIMGTASIAFTGTANAAPDSDWDRLAQCEAGGNWGINTGNGFQGGLQFSPSTWNAHGGQQYAATANQASREEQIAVAEKVLDSQGWGAWPSCSSSLGLSSAPTERSVPVTPKAPEVPALPDLTSIPAVDNSAEVVEGIVTAVQNITNDPQIASFVQNAAQGIQLDPQIVNFYQANKAFLPQ
;
A
#
# COMPACT_ATOMS: atom_id res chain seq x y z
N MET A 1 39.48 -49.57 -41.66
CA MET A 1 38.06 -49.17 -41.61
C MET A 1 37.58 -49.34 -40.17
N SER A 2 37.70 -48.28 -39.35
CA SER A 2 37.30 -48.33 -37.93
C SER A 2 35.84 -47.90 -37.80
N GLY A 3 35.02 -48.81 -37.28
CA GLY A 3 33.57 -48.71 -37.21
C GLY A 3 33.08 -47.71 -36.16
N ARG A 4 31.99 -47.03 -36.54
CA ARG A 4 31.38 -45.88 -35.86
C ARG A 4 30.75 -46.26 -34.52
N HIS A 5 30.91 -45.37 -33.54
CA HIS A 5 30.10 -45.31 -32.32
C HIS A 5 28.61 -45.25 -32.67
N ARG A 6 27.80 -46.11 -32.03
CA ARG A 6 26.35 -45.95 -31.91
C ARG A 6 25.98 -45.96 -30.43
N LYS A 7 25.33 -44.89 -29.99
CA LYS A 7 24.52 -44.85 -28.76
C LYS A 7 23.11 -45.30 -29.12
N PRO A 8 22.47 -46.18 -28.33
CA PRO A 8 21.03 -46.26 -28.28
C PRO A 8 20.48 -45.74 -26.94
N SER A 9 19.21 -45.35 -27.04
CA SER A 9 18.41 -44.49 -26.20
C SER A 9 17.67 -45.21 -25.05
N THR A 10 17.31 -44.44 -24.02
CA THR A 10 16.12 -44.50 -23.14
C THR A 10 15.43 -45.85 -22.84
N THR A 11 15.42 -46.25 -21.57
CA THR A 11 14.39 -47.02 -20.81
C THR A 11 14.95 -47.19 -19.38
N GLY A 12 14.24 -47.08 -18.25
CA GLY A 12 12.83 -46.98 -17.95
C GLY A 12 12.66 -46.69 -16.45
N LYS A 13 11.43 -46.31 -16.08
CA LYS A 13 10.98 -45.92 -14.74
C LYS A 13 11.17 -47.07 -13.74
N THR A 14 11.67 -46.78 -12.54
CA THR A 14 11.37 -47.61 -11.36
C THR A 14 11.07 -46.70 -10.16
N VAL A 15 9.81 -46.73 -9.75
CA VAL A 15 9.26 -46.09 -8.56
C VAL A 15 9.86 -46.80 -7.34
N ALA A 16 10.69 -46.10 -6.56
CA ALA A 16 11.20 -46.61 -5.30
C ALA A 16 10.11 -46.48 -4.22
N LYS A 17 9.45 -47.60 -3.91
CA LYS A 17 8.64 -47.76 -2.70
C LYS A 17 9.57 -47.65 -1.48
N VAL A 18 9.40 -46.59 -0.68
CA VAL A 18 10.04 -46.49 0.63
C VAL A 18 9.31 -47.43 1.58
N ALA A 19 9.96 -48.55 1.92
CA ALA A 19 9.52 -49.44 2.97
C ALA A 19 9.90 -48.82 4.33
N VAL A 20 8.91 -48.33 5.07
CA VAL A 20 9.09 -47.94 6.47
C VAL A 20 9.04 -49.21 7.31
N THR A 21 10.17 -49.62 7.86
CA THR A 21 10.22 -50.64 8.91
C THR A 21 11.29 -50.22 9.91
N GLY A 22 10.86 -49.72 11.05
CA GLY A 22 11.74 -49.27 12.12
C GLY A 22 10.92 -48.89 13.35
N ALA A 23 10.44 -49.89 14.09
CA ALA A 23 9.91 -49.72 15.42
C ALA A 23 11.07 -49.52 16.40
N ILE A 24 11.16 -48.35 17.05
CA ILE A 24 11.99 -48.13 18.23
C ILE A 24 11.06 -47.62 19.33
N MET A 25 10.91 -48.43 20.38
CA MET A 25 10.25 -48.05 21.62
C MET A 25 11.18 -47.11 22.40
N GLY A 26 10.64 -45.99 22.90
CA GLY A 26 11.24 -45.25 24.01
C GLY A 26 11.81 -43.86 23.69
N THR A 27 10.92 -42.92 23.37
CA THR A 27 10.68 -41.67 24.12
C THR A 27 9.56 -40.95 23.36
N ALA A 28 8.42 -40.77 24.02
CA ALA A 28 7.41 -39.84 23.54
C ALA A 28 7.93 -38.41 23.78
N SER A 29 8.94 -37.97 23.03
CA SER A 29 9.03 -36.54 22.73
C SER A 29 7.92 -36.28 21.73
N ILE A 30 6.77 -35.94 22.30
CA ILE A 30 5.66 -35.23 21.66
C ILE A 30 6.31 -34.29 20.66
N ALA A 31 6.13 -34.57 19.36
CA ALA A 31 6.27 -33.54 18.37
C ALA A 31 5.30 -32.47 18.84
N PHE A 32 5.82 -31.43 19.48
CA PHE A 32 5.10 -30.17 19.60
C PHE A 32 4.90 -29.77 18.14
N THR A 33 3.76 -30.16 17.58
CA THR A 33 3.13 -29.41 16.51
C THR A 33 2.79 -28.09 17.17
N GLY A 34 3.81 -27.25 17.36
CA GLY A 34 3.62 -25.86 17.69
C GLY A 34 2.65 -25.39 16.64
N THR A 35 1.45 -25.02 17.05
CA THR A 35 0.61 -24.19 16.22
C THR A 35 1.54 -23.05 15.81
N ALA A 36 1.87 -22.96 14.51
CA ALA A 36 2.63 -21.85 14.00
C ALA A 36 1.71 -20.64 14.17
N ASN A 37 1.79 -20.03 15.35
CA ASN A 37 1.06 -18.82 15.65
C ASN A 37 1.81 -17.75 14.87
N ALA A 38 1.24 -17.39 13.73
CA ALA A 38 1.62 -16.21 12.97
C ALA A 38 1.80 -15.04 13.92
N ALA A 39 2.84 -14.22 13.73
CA ALA A 39 2.97 -12.96 14.45
C ALA A 39 1.73 -12.11 14.21
N PRO A 40 0.83 -11.94 15.21
CA PRO A 40 -0.33 -11.10 15.05
C PRO A 40 0.11 -9.64 14.90
N ASP A 41 -0.72 -8.84 14.25
CA ASP A 41 -0.54 -7.39 14.16
C ASP A 41 -0.26 -6.73 15.52
N SER A 42 -0.87 -7.24 16.59
CA SER A 42 -0.64 -6.77 17.95
C SER A 42 0.78 -6.96 18.45
N ASP A 43 1.51 -7.98 18.00
CA ASP A 43 2.91 -8.18 18.38
C ASP A 43 3.79 -7.12 17.71
N TRP A 44 3.51 -6.80 16.45
CA TRP A 44 4.17 -5.73 15.71
C TRP A 44 3.87 -4.35 16.27
N ASP A 45 2.63 -4.10 16.70
CA ASP A 45 2.26 -2.84 17.36
C ASP A 45 2.95 -2.68 18.71
N ARG A 46 3.01 -3.74 19.52
CA ARG A 46 3.73 -3.72 20.79
C ARG A 46 5.21 -3.48 20.57
N LEU A 47 5.80 -4.09 19.54
CA LEU A 47 7.18 -3.85 19.16
C LEU A 47 7.38 -2.39 18.75
N ALA A 48 6.55 -1.85 17.87
CA ALA A 48 6.64 -0.45 17.45
C ALA A 48 6.41 0.54 18.60
N GLN A 49 5.58 0.18 19.59
CA GLN A 49 5.42 0.95 20.81
C GLN A 49 6.71 1.00 21.63
N CYS A 50 7.43 -0.11 21.71
CA CYS A 50 8.72 -0.17 22.42
C CYS A 50 9.84 0.53 21.65
N GLU A 51 9.91 0.33 20.33
CA GLU A 51 10.99 0.82 19.46
C GLU A 51 10.86 2.32 19.11
N ALA A 52 9.64 2.78 18.84
CA ALA A 52 9.35 4.10 18.29
C ALA A 52 8.24 4.87 19.03
N GLY A 53 7.79 4.37 20.18
CA GLY A 53 6.65 4.96 20.90
C GLY A 53 5.32 4.86 20.14
N GLY A 54 5.24 3.97 19.13
CA GLY A 54 4.07 3.77 18.27
C GLY A 54 4.05 4.67 17.04
N ASN A 55 5.09 5.49 16.81
CA ASN A 55 5.16 6.38 15.66
C ASN A 55 5.77 5.68 14.43
N TRP A 56 4.90 5.19 13.53
CA TRP A 56 5.30 4.51 12.30
C TRP A 56 6.02 5.41 11.28
N GLY A 57 5.85 6.73 11.37
CA GLY A 57 6.50 7.71 10.49
C GLY A 57 7.79 8.30 11.07
N ILE A 58 8.31 7.76 12.18
CA ILE A 58 9.44 8.37 12.88
C ILE A 58 10.72 8.36 12.04
N ASN A 59 11.42 9.49 12.04
CA ASN A 59 12.77 9.62 11.50
C ASN A 59 13.50 10.72 12.28
N THR A 60 14.20 10.34 13.34
CA THR A 60 14.90 11.28 14.24
C THR A 60 16.31 11.62 13.76
N GLY A 61 16.77 11.01 12.66
CA GLY A 61 18.17 11.14 12.20
C GLY A 61 19.17 10.28 12.97
N ASN A 62 18.71 9.32 13.78
CA ASN A 62 19.56 8.37 14.51
C ASN A 62 20.07 7.19 13.65
N GLY A 63 19.79 7.19 12.34
CA GLY A 63 20.15 6.11 11.41
C GLY A 63 19.12 5.00 11.27
N PHE A 64 18.03 5.05 12.04
CA PHE A 64 16.90 4.12 11.96
C PHE A 64 15.62 4.85 11.55
N GLN A 65 14.70 4.12 10.93
CA GLN A 65 13.54 4.68 10.27
C GLN A 65 12.29 3.85 10.55
N GLY A 66 11.17 4.54 10.76
CA GLY A 66 9.85 3.94 10.90
C GLY A 66 9.59 3.29 12.25
N GLY A 67 8.39 2.74 12.41
CA GLY A 67 7.90 2.24 13.70
C GLY A 67 8.71 1.07 14.25
N LEU A 68 9.33 0.29 13.36
CA LEU A 68 10.14 -0.87 13.71
C LEU A 68 11.64 -0.58 13.63
N GLN A 69 12.03 0.70 13.54
CA GLN A 69 13.43 1.14 13.58
C GLN A 69 14.32 0.39 12.56
N PHE A 70 13.91 0.36 11.29
CA PHE A 70 14.72 -0.26 10.24
C PHE A 70 15.96 0.58 9.94
N SER A 71 17.10 -0.07 9.72
CA SER A 71 18.23 0.57 9.04
C SER A 71 17.92 0.65 7.52
N PRO A 72 18.46 1.65 6.80
CA PRO A 72 18.28 1.74 5.34
C PRO A 72 18.76 0.50 4.58
N SER A 73 19.82 -0.16 5.07
CA SER A 73 20.35 -1.38 4.46
C SER A 73 19.42 -2.57 4.65
N THR A 74 18.88 -2.77 5.86
CA THR A 74 17.90 -3.84 6.13
C THR A 74 16.62 -3.58 5.34
N TRP A 75 16.11 -2.35 5.33
CA TRP A 75 14.93 -1.99 4.54
C TRP A 75 15.09 -2.38 3.06
N ASN A 76 16.24 -2.03 2.47
CA ASN A 76 16.53 -2.35 1.09
C ASN A 76 16.70 -3.87 0.86
N ALA A 77 17.48 -4.54 1.70
CA ALA A 77 17.78 -5.97 1.58
C ALA A 77 16.53 -6.86 1.62
N HIS A 78 15.49 -6.44 2.34
CA HIS A 78 14.23 -7.17 2.48
C HIS A 78 13.13 -6.66 1.53
N GLY A 79 13.51 -5.87 0.52
CA GLY A 79 12.63 -5.44 -0.57
C GLY A 79 11.68 -4.31 -0.20
N GLY A 80 11.95 -3.54 0.85
CA GLY A 80 11.10 -2.42 1.25
C GLY A 80 11.02 -1.28 0.23
N GLN A 81 12.00 -1.18 -0.68
CA GLN A 81 12.00 -0.21 -1.76
C GLN A 81 10.83 -0.34 -2.73
N GLN A 82 10.12 -1.48 -2.74
CA GLN A 82 8.89 -1.62 -3.51
C GLN A 82 7.74 -0.78 -2.94
N TYR A 83 7.78 -0.46 -1.64
CA TYR A 83 6.75 0.31 -0.94
C TYR A 83 7.15 1.79 -0.84
N ALA A 84 8.37 2.06 -0.36
CA ALA A 84 8.88 3.41 -0.23
C ALA A 84 10.42 3.44 -0.22
N ALA A 85 11.01 4.61 -0.52
CA ALA A 85 12.46 4.78 -0.52
C ALA A 85 13.07 4.55 0.89
N THR A 86 12.33 4.93 1.93
CA THR A 86 12.71 4.72 3.35
C THR A 86 11.55 4.15 4.14
N ALA A 87 11.85 3.42 5.23
CA ALA A 87 10.81 2.75 6.03
C ALA A 87 9.78 3.73 6.61
N ASN A 88 10.21 4.91 7.06
CA ASN A 88 9.32 5.93 7.63
C ASN A 88 8.34 6.55 6.62
N GLN A 89 8.55 6.33 5.32
CA GLN A 89 7.65 6.79 4.25
C GLN A 89 6.63 5.72 3.85
N ALA A 90 6.83 4.48 4.27
CA ALA A 90 5.91 3.38 4.07
C ALA A 90 4.84 3.37 5.18
N SER A 91 3.66 2.89 4.84
CA SER A 91 2.58 2.63 5.79
C SER A 91 3.00 1.57 6.82
N ARG A 92 2.24 1.51 7.91
CA ARG A 92 2.42 0.49 8.96
C ARG A 92 2.41 -0.91 8.37
N GLU A 93 1.42 -1.22 7.54
CA GLU A 93 1.20 -2.55 6.97
C GLU A 93 2.35 -2.96 6.05
N GLU A 94 2.87 -2.01 5.27
CA GLU A 94 4.04 -2.21 4.40
C GLU A 94 5.31 -2.44 5.22
N GLN A 95 5.51 -1.67 6.30
CA GLN A 95 6.63 -1.89 7.21
C GLN A 95 6.58 -3.28 7.85
N ILE A 96 5.39 -3.71 8.28
CA ILE A 96 5.20 -5.05 8.85
C ILE A 96 5.45 -6.14 7.80
N ALA A 97 5.01 -5.95 6.55
CA ALA A 97 5.27 -6.92 5.48
C ALA A 97 6.78 -7.13 5.23
N VAL A 98 7.58 -6.08 5.34
CA VAL A 98 9.05 -6.18 5.30
C VAL A 98 9.60 -6.81 6.58
N ALA A 99 9.02 -6.50 7.73
CA ALA A 99 9.41 -7.06 9.02
C ALA A 99 9.21 -8.57 9.10
N GLU A 100 8.14 -9.10 8.51
CA GLU A 100 7.87 -10.54 8.40
C GLU A 100 8.99 -11.27 7.63
N LYS A 101 9.54 -10.63 6.58
CA LYS A 101 10.69 -11.17 5.84
C LYS A 101 11.98 -11.13 6.65
N VAL A 102 12.16 -10.08 7.46
CA VAL A 102 13.30 -10.00 8.39
C VAL A 102 13.16 -11.09 9.46
N LEU A 103 11.96 -11.26 10.01
CA LEU A 103 11.64 -12.27 11.00
C LEU A 103 11.88 -13.70 10.47
N ASP A 104 11.55 -13.96 9.21
CA ASP A 104 11.87 -15.23 8.55
C ASP A 104 13.39 -15.48 8.43
N SER A 105 14.15 -14.43 8.10
CA SER A 105 15.61 -14.56 7.92
C SER A 105 16.43 -14.62 9.21
N GLN A 106 16.02 -13.88 10.24
CA GLN A 106 16.85 -13.59 11.43
C GLN A 106 16.14 -13.92 12.75
N GLY A 107 14.83 -14.21 12.71
CA GLY A 107 14.02 -14.33 13.90
C GLY A 107 13.85 -13.00 14.64
N TRP A 108 13.25 -13.07 15.83
CA TRP A 108 13.03 -11.91 16.71
C TRP A 108 14.34 -11.25 17.18
N GLY A 109 15.49 -11.90 16.97
CA GLY A 109 16.82 -11.35 17.28
C GLY A 109 17.19 -10.09 16.49
N ALA A 110 16.46 -9.76 15.42
CA ALA A 110 16.57 -8.47 14.74
C ALA A 110 16.13 -7.27 15.61
N TRP A 111 15.29 -7.51 16.63
CA TRP A 111 14.83 -6.53 17.61
C TRP A 111 15.11 -7.00 19.05
N PRO A 112 16.38 -7.14 19.45
CA PRO A 112 16.76 -7.97 20.58
C PRO A 112 16.23 -7.45 21.93
N SER A 113 16.25 -6.13 22.15
CA SER A 113 15.85 -5.54 23.42
C SER A 113 14.33 -5.56 23.62
N CYS A 114 13.58 -5.06 22.63
CA CYS A 114 12.13 -4.97 22.75
C CYS A 114 11.44 -6.33 22.59
N SER A 115 11.88 -7.20 21.67
CA SER A 115 11.28 -8.53 21.53
C SER A 115 11.47 -9.38 22.78
N SER A 116 12.66 -9.34 23.40
CA SER A 116 12.94 -10.05 24.64
C SER A 116 12.13 -9.51 25.82
N SER A 117 11.97 -8.19 25.92
CA SER A 117 11.16 -7.56 26.97
C SER A 117 9.67 -7.90 26.85
N LEU A 118 9.18 -7.99 25.61
CA LEU A 118 7.78 -8.26 25.29
C LEU A 118 7.42 -9.76 25.23
N GLY A 119 8.43 -10.64 25.23
CA GLY A 119 8.25 -12.09 25.13
C GLY A 119 7.81 -12.58 23.75
N LEU A 120 8.19 -11.87 22.68
CA LEU A 120 7.77 -12.19 21.32
C LEU A 120 8.48 -13.45 20.81
N SER A 121 7.71 -14.43 20.35
CA SER A 121 8.21 -15.73 19.86
C SER A 121 7.38 -16.32 18.72
N SER A 122 6.43 -15.55 18.20
CA SER A 122 5.53 -15.95 17.11
C SER A 122 6.30 -16.19 15.80
N ALA A 123 5.79 -17.07 14.94
CA ALA A 123 6.42 -17.40 13.67
C ALA A 123 6.13 -16.31 12.60
N PRO A 124 7.02 -16.12 11.61
CA PRO A 124 6.75 -15.22 10.50
C PRO A 124 5.53 -15.68 9.70
N THR A 125 4.83 -14.74 9.11
CA THR A 125 3.78 -14.97 8.13
C THR A 125 3.92 -13.94 7.02
N GLU A 126 4.36 -14.40 5.85
CA GLU A 126 4.49 -13.52 4.70
C GLU A 126 3.13 -12.92 4.32
N ARG A 127 3.00 -11.62 4.55
CA ARG A 127 1.83 -10.85 4.12
C ARG A 127 2.09 -10.24 2.76
N SER A 128 1.19 -10.51 1.83
CA SER A 128 1.14 -9.81 0.55
C SER A 128 0.36 -8.51 0.73
N VAL A 129 1.08 -7.41 0.96
CA VAL A 129 0.51 -6.07 0.85
C VAL A 129 0.62 -5.65 -0.62
N PRO A 130 -0.51 -5.38 -1.32
CA PRO A 130 -0.45 -4.91 -2.69
C PRO A 130 0.36 -3.62 -2.72
N VAL A 131 1.38 -3.59 -3.58
CA VAL A 131 2.12 -2.37 -3.89
C VAL A 131 1.15 -1.43 -4.59
N THR A 132 0.42 -0.65 -3.80
CA THR A 132 -0.35 0.46 -4.32
C THR A 132 0.69 1.53 -4.58
N PRO A 133 0.93 1.96 -5.83
CA PRO A 133 1.78 3.10 -6.07
C PRO A 133 1.30 4.21 -5.15
N LYS A 134 2.16 4.74 -4.26
CA LYS A 134 1.82 5.90 -3.45
C LYS A 134 1.23 6.91 -4.42
N ALA A 135 -0.09 7.13 -4.33
CA ALA A 135 -0.75 8.10 -5.16
C ALA A 135 0.09 9.37 -5.00
N PRO A 136 0.58 9.98 -6.10
CA PRO A 136 1.34 11.21 -5.99
C PRO A 136 0.53 12.10 -5.07
N GLU A 137 1.19 12.56 -3.99
CA GLU A 137 0.57 13.35 -2.94
C GLU A 137 -0.28 14.39 -3.63
N VAL A 138 -1.61 14.19 -3.60
CA VAL A 138 -2.53 15.08 -4.31
C VAL A 138 -2.21 16.44 -3.73
N PRO A 139 -1.73 17.40 -4.53
CA PRO A 139 -1.42 18.73 -4.02
C PRO A 139 -2.61 19.15 -3.17
N ALA A 140 -2.34 19.53 -1.92
CA ALA A 140 -3.40 20.00 -1.03
C ALA A 140 -4.27 20.95 -1.84
N LEU A 141 -5.57 20.67 -1.89
CA LEU A 141 -6.51 21.52 -2.61
C LEU A 141 -6.24 22.96 -2.16
N PRO A 142 -6.04 23.91 -3.09
CA PRO A 142 -5.74 25.28 -2.72
C PRO A 142 -6.82 25.78 -1.76
N ASP A 143 -6.41 26.52 -0.73
CA ASP A 143 -7.31 27.08 0.27
C ASP A 143 -8.30 28.03 -0.39
N LEU A 144 -9.53 27.53 -0.60
CA LEU A 144 -10.62 28.25 -1.29
C LEU A 144 -11.12 29.46 -0.48
N THR A 145 -10.65 29.65 0.76
CA THR A 145 -11.02 30.82 1.58
C THR A 145 -10.30 32.10 1.13
N SER A 146 -9.33 32.01 0.21
CA SER A 146 -8.55 33.14 -0.30
C SER A 146 -8.99 33.65 -1.69
N ILE A 147 -10.05 33.08 -2.26
CA ILE A 147 -10.49 33.45 -3.61
C ILE A 147 -11.16 34.84 -3.57
N PRO A 148 -10.64 35.85 -4.30
CA PRO A 148 -11.25 37.17 -4.35
C PRO A 148 -12.61 37.09 -5.05
N ALA A 149 -13.63 37.69 -4.45
CA ALA A 149 -14.92 37.91 -5.10
C ALA A 149 -14.73 38.81 -6.32
N VAL A 150 -15.23 38.39 -7.48
CA VAL A 150 -15.27 39.20 -8.70
C VAL A 150 -16.64 39.13 -9.36
N ASP A 151 -17.06 40.26 -9.92
CA ASP A 151 -18.24 40.39 -10.77
C ASP A 151 -18.11 39.51 -12.03
N ASN A 152 -19.24 39.08 -12.61
CA ASN A 152 -19.42 38.27 -13.85
C ASN A 152 -19.58 36.74 -13.72
N SER A 153 -19.77 36.17 -12.52
CA SER A 153 -20.19 34.76 -12.37
C SER A 153 -21.60 34.48 -12.90
N ALA A 154 -22.44 35.52 -13.02
CA ALA A 154 -23.80 35.43 -13.53
C ALA A 154 -23.87 34.94 -14.99
N GLU A 155 -22.98 35.40 -15.87
CA GLU A 155 -23.00 35.03 -17.31
C GLU A 155 -22.61 33.56 -17.53
N VAL A 156 -21.74 33.02 -16.67
CA VAL A 156 -21.34 31.60 -16.72
C VAL A 156 -22.46 30.70 -16.20
N VAL A 157 -23.12 31.11 -15.13
CA VAL A 157 -24.30 30.40 -14.60
C VAL A 157 -25.43 30.38 -15.63
N GLU A 158 -25.70 31.50 -16.28
CA GLU A 158 -26.74 31.60 -17.30
C GLU A 158 -26.44 30.69 -18.51
N GLY A 159 -25.19 30.65 -18.98
CA GLY A 159 -24.79 29.75 -20.06
C GLY A 159 -24.92 28.26 -19.72
N ILE A 160 -24.66 27.87 -18.47
CA ILE A 160 -24.88 26.48 -18.00
C ILE A 160 -26.37 26.16 -17.96
N VAL A 161 -27.21 27.09 -17.50
CA VAL A 161 -28.66 26.90 -17.46
C VAL A 161 -29.22 26.73 -18.88
N THR A 162 -28.77 27.55 -19.85
CA THR A 162 -29.18 27.43 -21.26
C THR A 162 -28.75 26.10 -21.88
N ALA A 163 -27.51 25.65 -21.63
CA ALA A 163 -27.05 24.36 -22.14
C ALA A 163 -27.87 23.18 -21.58
N VAL A 164 -28.22 23.21 -20.28
CA VAL A 164 -29.07 22.19 -19.64
C VAL A 164 -30.50 22.22 -20.18
N GLN A 165 -31.04 23.43 -20.45
CA GLN A 165 -32.34 23.61 -21.10
C GLN A 165 -32.38 22.96 -22.49
N ASN A 166 -31.37 23.22 -23.34
CA ASN A 166 -31.29 22.64 -24.68
C ASN A 166 -31.21 21.10 -24.66
N ILE A 167 -30.58 20.52 -23.64
CA ILE A 167 -30.48 19.06 -23.48
C ILE A 167 -31.80 18.43 -23.03
N THR A 168 -32.53 19.09 -22.13
CA THR A 168 -33.62 18.43 -21.38
C THR A 168 -35.02 18.90 -21.78
N ASN A 169 -35.15 20.08 -22.42
CA ASN A 169 -36.42 20.73 -22.77
C ASN A 169 -37.45 20.75 -21.61
N ASP A 170 -36.97 20.76 -20.36
CA ASP A 170 -37.80 20.75 -19.14
C ASP A 170 -37.61 22.08 -18.36
N PRO A 171 -38.66 22.91 -18.24
CA PRO A 171 -38.59 24.20 -17.55
C PRO A 171 -38.41 24.08 -16.03
N GLN A 172 -38.77 22.96 -15.40
CA GLN A 172 -38.59 22.77 -13.96
C GLN A 172 -37.11 22.54 -13.62
N ILE A 173 -36.38 21.84 -14.48
CA ILE A 173 -34.95 21.58 -14.29
C ILE A 173 -34.15 22.86 -14.45
N ALA A 174 -34.49 23.71 -15.42
CA ALA A 174 -33.88 25.02 -15.56
C ALA A 174 -34.04 25.89 -14.31
N SER A 175 -35.27 25.92 -13.77
CA SER A 175 -35.59 26.67 -12.55
C SER A 175 -34.83 26.14 -11.34
N PHE A 176 -34.67 24.82 -11.23
CA PHE A 176 -33.88 24.17 -10.18
C PHE A 176 -32.41 24.55 -10.28
N VAL A 177 -31.80 24.46 -11.47
CA VAL A 177 -30.38 24.80 -11.68
C VAL A 177 -30.14 26.29 -11.42
N GLN A 178 -31.03 27.16 -11.90
CA GLN A 178 -30.94 28.61 -11.65
C GLN A 178 -30.96 28.92 -10.14
N ASN A 179 -31.90 28.33 -9.40
CA ASN A 179 -32.03 28.51 -7.95
C ASN A 179 -30.83 27.90 -7.19
N ALA A 180 -30.34 26.74 -7.61
CA ALA A 180 -29.18 26.08 -7.02
C ALA A 180 -27.87 26.83 -7.28
N ALA A 181 -27.78 27.56 -8.39
CA ALA A 181 -26.62 28.35 -8.76
C ALA A 181 -26.63 29.77 -8.17
N GLN A 182 -27.73 30.20 -7.54
CA GLN A 182 -27.78 31.49 -6.86
C GLN A 182 -26.80 31.51 -5.69
N GLY A 183 -25.81 32.42 -5.75
CA GLY A 183 -24.80 32.58 -4.71
C GLY A 183 -23.54 31.72 -4.87
N ILE A 184 -23.40 30.94 -5.94
CA ILE A 184 -22.17 30.19 -6.22
C ILE A 184 -21.10 31.14 -6.78
N GLN A 185 -19.96 31.22 -6.09
CA GLN A 185 -18.77 31.91 -6.58
C GLN A 185 -17.90 30.92 -7.36
N LEU A 186 -17.62 31.24 -8.63
CA LEU A 186 -16.80 30.41 -9.51
C LEU A 186 -15.36 30.93 -9.52
N ASP A 187 -14.41 29.99 -9.63
CA ASP A 187 -13.00 30.31 -9.75
C ASP A 187 -12.71 31.14 -11.03
N PRO A 188 -11.88 32.19 -10.95
CA PRO A 188 -11.58 33.05 -12.11
C PRO A 188 -10.97 32.32 -13.31
N GLN A 189 -10.22 31.25 -13.11
CA GLN A 189 -9.66 30.46 -14.20
C GLN A 189 -10.76 29.70 -14.96
N ILE A 190 -11.78 29.21 -14.25
CA ILE A 190 -12.95 28.55 -14.85
C ILE A 190 -13.76 29.56 -15.66
N VAL A 191 -13.99 30.76 -15.10
CA VAL A 191 -14.70 31.84 -15.81
C VAL A 191 -13.94 32.25 -17.07
N ASN A 192 -12.62 32.44 -16.97
CA ASN A 192 -11.80 32.83 -18.12
C ASN A 192 -11.73 31.74 -19.19
N PHE A 193 -11.61 30.47 -18.78
CA PHE A 193 -11.65 29.34 -19.70
C PHE A 193 -13.01 29.25 -20.42
N TYR A 194 -14.11 29.38 -19.69
CA TYR A 194 -15.45 29.40 -20.28
C TYR A 194 -15.60 30.54 -21.29
N GLN A 195 -15.26 31.77 -20.89
CA GLN A 195 -15.35 32.94 -21.76
C GLN A 195 -14.49 32.80 -23.02
N ALA A 196 -13.29 32.23 -22.91
CA ALA A 196 -12.40 31.98 -24.03
C ALA A 196 -12.92 30.90 -25.01
N ASN A 197 -13.78 29.99 -24.55
CA ASN A 197 -14.26 28.85 -25.33
C ASN A 197 -15.78 28.87 -25.63
N LYS A 198 -16.52 29.89 -25.18
CA LYS A 198 -17.99 29.93 -25.30
C LYS A 198 -18.51 29.87 -26.75
N ALA A 199 -17.69 30.31 -27.72
CA ALA A 199 -18.00 30.22 -29.14
C ALA A 199 -18.05 28.77 -29.68
N PHE A 200 -17.48 27.80 -28.97
CA PHE A 200 -17.49 26.37 -29.31
C PHE A 200 -18.60 25.59 -28.62
N LEU A 201 -19.34 26.23 -27.71
CA LEU A 201 -20.46 25.59 -27.02
C LEU A 201 -21.70 25.59 -27.92
N PRO A 202 -22.49 24.50 -27.88
CA PRO A 202 -23.75 24.44 -28.62
C PRO A 202 -24.67 25.58 -28.15
N GLN A 203 -25.17 26.36 -29.11
CA GLN A 203 -26.16 27.43 -28.91
C GLN A 203 -27.55 26.83 -28.74
#